data_AF-A0A9E5J5H3-F1
#
_entry.id   AF-A0A9E5J5H3-F1
#
_cell.length_a   1.000
_cell.length_b   1.000
_cell.length_c   1.000
_cell.angle_alpha   90.00
_cell.angle_beta   90.00
_cell.angle_gamma   90.00
#
_symmetry.space_group_name_H-M   'P 1'
#
loop_
_entity.id
_entity.type
_entity.pdbx_description
1 polymer ?
#
loop_
_entity_poly.entity_id
_entity_poly.type
_entity_poly.pdbx_seq_one_letter_code
_entity_poly.pdbx_strand_id
1 'polypeptide(L)'
;MKHTLSILLTLGSMTLSLGSLAQKTASQGIDEYRAMLQDGNPADLFEAKGEGLWTQKRGPKNASLEKCDLGKGPGVYKGVFVELPKYFADTGRVQDMESRLLTCMETLQGFNAAEIAKTPFGKGEQVN
;
A
#
# COMPACT_ATOMS: atom_id res chain seq x y z
N MET A 1 0.73 68.14 -13.40
CA MET A 1 0.89 67.00 -14.34
C MET A 1 2.00 66.02 -13.93
N LYS A 2 3.19 66.47 -13.50
CA LYS A 2 4.28 65.56 -13.07
C LYS A 2 3.97 64.81 -11.76
N HIS A 3 3.35 65.47 -10.78
CA HIS A 3 2.98 64.85 -9.49
C HIS A 3 1.79 63.87 -9.59
N THR A 4 0.86 64.12 -10.52
CA THR A 4 -0.28 63.22 -10.78
C THR A 4 0.16 61.91 -11.45
N LEU A 5 1.23 61.92 -12.24
CA LEU A 5 1.78 60.73 -12.88
C LEU A 5 2.58 59.86 -11.89
N SER A 6 3.24 60.47 -10.90
CA SER A 6 3.99 59.74 -9.85
C SER A 6 3.07 59.00 -8.87
N ILE A 7 1.88 59.52 -8.58
CA ILE A 7 0.92 58.87 -7.66
C ILE A 7 0.28 57.62 -8.29
N LEU A 8 0.07 57.64 -9.62
CA LEU A 8 -0.47 56.49 -10.36
C LEU A 8 0.52 55.32 -10.46
N LEU A 9 1.83 55.58 -10.43
CA LEU A 9 2.84 54.51 -10.51
C LEU A 9 3.01 53.77 -9.17
N THR A 10 2.83 54.45 -8.03
CA THR A 10 2.96 53.83 -6.69
C THR A 10 1.76 52.97 -6.30
N LEU A 11 0.58 53.19 -6.89
CA LEU A 11 -0.62 52.39 -6.60
C LEU A 11 -0.67 51.06 -7.39
N GLY A 12 0.08 50.96 -8.50
CA GLY A 12 0.14 49.75 -9.32
C GLY A 12 1.05 48.65 -8.77
N SER A 13 1.97 48.97 -7.85
CA SER A 13 2.94 47.99 -7.32
C SER A 13 2.45 47.19 -6.11
N MET A 14 1.29 47.53 -5.54
CA MET A 14 0.77 46.88 -4.33
C MET A 14 -0.23 45.74 -4.60
N THR A 15 -0.63 45.54 -5.87
CA THR A 15 -1.59 44.50 -6.25
C THR A 15 -0.96 43.14 -6.60
N LEU A 16 0.37 43.03 -6.69
CA LEU A 16 1.05 41.75 -6.99
C LEU A 16 1.31 40.84 -5.78
N SER A 17 0.98 41.26 -4.55
CA SER A 17 1.28 40.47 -3.33
C SER A 17 0.15 39.55 -2.86
N LEU A 18 -1.04 39.61 -3.48
CA LEU A 18 -2.23 38.84 -3.08
C LEU A 18 -2.17 37.35 -3.47
N GLY A 19 -1.22 36.93 -4.31
CA GLY A 19 -1.07 35.54 -4.74
C GLY A 19 -0.55 34.55 -3.69
N SER A 20 -0.11 35.04 -2.52
CA SER A 20 0.47 34.20 -1.45
C SER A 20 -0.54 33.72 -0.40
N LEU A 21 -1.75 34.29 -0.36
CA LEU A 21 -2.76 34.01 0.68
C LEU A 21 -3.63 32.76 0.38
N ALA A 22 -3.55 32.21 -0.83
CA ALA A 22 -4.26 31.00 -1.21
C ALA A 22 -3.44 29.70 -0.98
N GLN A 23 -2.20 29.81 -0.51
CA GLN A 23 -1.38 28.65 -0.25
C GLN A 23 -1.76 28.04 1.10
N LYS A 24 -2.38 26.87 1.06
CA LYS A 24 -2.62 26.06 2.26
C LYS A 24 -1.30 25.88 3.00
N THR A 25 -1.35 26.01 4.33
CA THR A 25 -0.22 25.58 5.15
C THR A 25 -0.05 24.07 5.01
N ALA A 26 1.14 23.57 5.31
CA ALA A 26 1.38 22.12 5.32
C ALA A 26 0.39 21.40 6.26
N SER A 27 0.03 22.00 7.39
CA SER A 27 -0.96 21.43 8.33
C SER A 27 -2.36 21.33 7.73
N GLN A 28 -2.83 22.39 7.05
CA GLN A 28 -4.14 22.38 6.39
C GLN A 28 -4.22 21.31 5.29
N GLY A 29 -3.15 21.11 4.52
CA GLY A 29 -3.10 20.03 3.53
C GLY A 29 -3.14 18.63 4.15
N ILE A 30 -2.48 18.43 5.30
CA ILE A 30 -2.51 17.15 6.04
C ILE A 30 -3.90 16.87 6.62
N ASP A 31 -4.55 17.89 7.19
CA ASP A 31 -5.86 17.73 7.82
C ASP A 31 -6.95 17.39 6.79
N GLU A 32 -6.91 18.02 5.61
CA GLU A 32 -7.76 17.64 4.49
C GLU A 32 -7.47 16.21 3.98
N TYR A 33 -6.20 15.82 3.87
CA TYR A 33 -5.83 14.45 3.51
C TYR A 33 -6.37 13.42 4.50
N ARG A 34 -6.29 13.70 5.81
CA ARG A 34 -6.87 12.84 6.85
C ARG A 34 -8.38 12.79 6.76
N ALA A 35 -9.04 13.92 6.55
CA ALA A 35 -10.49 13.98 6.38
C ALA A 35 -10.97 13.12 5.20
N MET A 36 -10.26 13.15 4.07
CA MET A 36 -10.57 12.30 2.91
C MET A 36 -10.42 10.79 3.20
N LEU A 37 -9.52 10.41 4.10
CA LEU A 37 -9.32 9.01 4.49
C LEU A 37 -10.28 8.53 5.59
N GLN A 38 -11.05 9.43 6.22
CA GLN A 38 -11.96 9.04 7.32
C GLN A 38 -13.17 8.25 6.84
N ASP A 39 -13.74 8.63 5.69
CA ASP A 39 -14.94 7.99 5.14
C ASP A 39 -14.63 6.73 4.31
N GLY A 40 -13.34 6.44 4.08
CA GLY A 40 -12.89 5.23 3.40
C GLY A 40 -11.43 5.33 2.95
N ASN A 41 -10.69 4.24 3.07
CA ASN A 41 -9.30 4.17 2.63
C ASN A 41 -9.21 3.36 1.34
N PRO A 42 -8.59 3.87 0.25
CA PRO A 42 -8.36 3.07 -0.95
C PRO A 42 -7.64 1.74 -0.71
N ALA A 43 -6.90 1.60 0.41
CA ALA A 43 -6.31 0.34 0.84
C ALA A 43 -7.35 -0.76 1.11
N ASP A 44 -8.57 -0.40 1.52
CA ASP A 44 -9.65 -1.35 1.83
C ASP A 44 -10.01 -2.22 0.61
N LEU A 45 -9.85 -1.70 -0.60
CA LEU A 45 -10.04 -2.47 -1.84
C LEU A 45 -9.00 -3.59 -1.99
N PHE A 46 -7.76 -3.33 -1.59
CA PHE A 46 -6.69 -4.31 -1.59
C PHE A 46 -6.86 -5.33 -0.47
N GLU A 47 -7.37 -4.90 0.70
CA GLU A 47 -7.72 -5.82 1.79
C GLU A 47 -8.85 -6.78 1.37
N ALA A 48 -9.92 -6.26 0.77
CA ALA A 48 -11.03 -7.07 0.26
C ALA A 48 -10.57 -8.02 -0.86
N LYS A 49 -9.70 -7.55 -1.77
CA LYS A 49 -9.07 -8.43 -2.76
C LYS A 49 -8.25 -9.52 -2.07
N GLY A 50 -7.42 -9.17 -1.11
CA GLY A 50 -6.60 -10.10 -0.32
C GLY A 50 -7.44 -11.16 0.39
N GLU A 51 -8.56 -10.78 1.00
CA GLU A 51 -9.53 -11.71 1.62
C GLU A 51 -10.11 -12.69 0.59
N GLY A 52 -10.50 -12.19 -0.59
CA GLY A 52 -10.94 -13.03 -1.70
C GLY A 52 -9.86 -14.02 -2.14
N LEU A 53 -8.62 -13.55 -2.30
CA LEU A 53 -7.47 -14.38 -2.68
C LEU A 53 -7.15 -15.46 -1.63
N TRP A 54 -7.35 -15.15 -0.35
CA TRP A 54 -7.05 -16.06 0.76
C TRP A 54 -7.90 -17.34 0.71
N THR A 55 -9.19 -17.20 0.37
CA THR A 55 -10.15 -18.31 0.31
C THR A 55 -10.26 -18.95 -1.08
N GLN A 56 -9.78 -18.26 -2.12
CA GLN A 56 -9.85 -18.77 -3.49
C GLN A 56 -8.97 -20.03 -3.67
N LYS A 57 -9.59 -21.11 -4.14
CA LYS A 57 -8.84 -22.29 -4.60
C LYS A 57 -8.15 -22.00 -5.92
N ARG A 58 -6.82 -22.10 -5.94
CA ARG A 58 -5.98 -21.83 -7.12
C ARG A 58 -4.73 -22.71 -7.14
N GLY A 59 -3.93 -22.51 -8.19
CA GLY A 59 -2.70 -23.23 -8.45
C GLY A 59 -2.94 -24.67 -8.92
N PRO A 60 -1.88 -25.38 -9.30
CA PRO A 60 -1.97 -26.78 -9.78
C PRO A 60 -2.65 -27.75 -8.82
N LYS A 61 -2.62 -27.48 -7.50
CA LYS A 61 -3.26 -28.32 -6.48
C LYS A 61 -4.70 -27.91 -6.16
N ASN A 62 -5.21 -26.83 -6.79
CA ASN A 62 -6.56 -26.31 -6.59
C ASN A 62 -6.94 -26.14 -5.10
N ALA A 63 -6.07 -25.48 -4.35
CA ALA A 63 -6.19 -25.29 -2.90
C ALA A 63 -6.23 -23.81 -2.51
N SER A 64 -6.83 -23.50 -1.36
CA SER A 64 -6.84 -22.15 -0.77
C SER A 64 -5.64 -21.95 0.18
N LEU A 65 -5.42 -20.71 0.63
CA LEU A 65 -4.39 -20.36 1.60
C LEU A 65 -4.88 -20.47 3.06
N GLU A 66 -6.13 -20.89 3.29
CA GLU A 66 -6.74 -20.97 4.63
C GLU A 66 -5.99 -21.87 5.62
N LYS A 67 -5.12 -22.76 5.12
CA LYS A 67 -4.26 -23.64 5.94
C LYS A 67 -2.80 -23.17 6.02
N CYS A 68 -2.49 -22.00 5.46
CA CYS A 68 -1.14 -21.43 5.51
C CYS A 68 -0.75 -21.16 6.97
N ASP A 69 0.39 -21.68 7.38
CA ASP A 69 0.98 -21.34 8.68
C ASP A 69 1.88 -20.13 8.50
N LEU A 70 1.46 -18.98 9.01
CA LEU A 70 2.20 -17.72 8.96
C LEU A 70 3.11 -17.51 10.20
N GLY A 71 3.33 -18.54 11.01
CA GLY A 71 4.24 -18.53 12.15
C GLY A 71 3.56 -18.57 13.52
N LYS A 72 2.23 -18.71 13.53
CA LYS A 72 1.36 -18.89 14.70
C LYS A 72 0.53 -20.19 14.66
N GLY A 73 0.82 -21.07 13.70
CA GLY A 73 0.07 -22.29 13.45
C GLY A 73 -0.81 -22.19 12.19
N PRO A 74 -1.23 -23.33 11.61
CA PRO A 74 -2.00 -23.36 10.37
C PRO A 74 -3.30 -22.55 10.45
N GLY A 75 -3.48 -21.64 9.49
CA GLY A 75 -4.70 -20.82 9.33
C GLY A 75 -4.81 -19.63 10.28
N VAL A 76 -3.83 -19.43 11.18
CA VAL A 76 -3.82 -18.29 12.09
C VAL A 76 -3.10 -17.11 11.43
N TYR A 77 -3.85 -16.08 11.02
CA TYR A 77 -3.28 -14.86 10.45
C TYR A 77 -3.30 -13.65 11.41
N LYS A 78 -4.15 -13.67 12.45
CA LYS A 78 -4.33 -12.52 13.35
C LYS A 78 -3.04 -12.21 14.10
N GLY A 79 -2.52 -11.00 13.90
CA GLY A 79 -1.31 -10.50 14.56
C GLY A 79 -0.02 -11.17 14.09
N VAL A 80 0.01 -11.85 12.93
CA VAL A 80 1.27 -12.41 12.40
C VAL A 80 2.18 -11.33 11.80
N PHE A 81 1.60 -10.28 11.21
CA PHE A 81 2.35 -9.20 10.56
C PHE A 81 3.31 -8.48 11.51
N VAL A 82 2.94 -8.35 12.79
CA VAL A 82 3.77 -7.68 13.81
C VAL A 82 4.85 -8.60 14.42
N GLU A 83 4.86 -9.89 14.10
CA GLU A 83 5.85 -10.87 14.59
C GLU A 83 6.78 -11.39 13.49
N LEU A 84 6.52 -11.02 12.24
CA LEU A 84 7.39 -11.29 11.11
C LEU A 84 8.37 -10.12 10.91
N PRO A 85 9.57 -10.36 10.36
CA PRO A 85 10.09 -11.65 9.90
C PRO A 85 10.57 -12.56 11.04
N LYS A 86 10.46 -13.88 10.87
CA LYS A 86 10.98 -14.87 11.83
C LYS A 86 11.52 -16.12 11.15
N TYR A 87 12.26 -16.93 11.92
CA TYR A 87 12.74 -18.24 11.46
C TYR A 87 11.61 -19.26 11.35
N PHE A 88 11.58 -20.00 10.24
CA PHE A 88 10.68 -21.11 10.01
C PHE A 88 11.47 -22.41 9.83
N ALA A 89 11.16 -23.42 10.63
CA ALA A 89 11.89 -24.69 10.65
C ALA A 89 11.65 -25.53 9.38
N ASP A 90 10.47 -25.41 8.76
CA ASP A 90 10.12 -26.15 7.53
C ASP A 90 10.95 -25.70 6.32
N THR A 91 11.31 -24.41 6.25
CA THR A 91 12.14 -23.84 5.18
C THR A 91 13.59 -23.63 5.57
N GLY A 92 13.92 -23.75 6.86
CA GLY A 92 15.28 -23.59 7.38
C GLY A 92 15.82 -22.16 7.29
N ARG A 93 14.96 -21.14 7.17
CA ARG A 93 15.38 -19.73 6.99
C ARG A 93 14.43 -18.75 7.66
N VAL A 94 14.90 -17.51 7.81
CA VAL A 94 14.04 -16.37 8.19
C VAL A 94 13.20 -15.96 6.98
N GLN A 95 11.91 -15.74 7.21
CA GLN A 95 10.97 -15.30 6.18
C GLN A 95 10.15 -14.10 6.68
N ASP A 96 9.95 -13.13 5.80
CA ASP A 96 8.96 -12.06 5.93
C ASP A 96 7.57 -12.54 5.46
N MET A 97 6.59 -11.63 5.42
CA MET A 97 5.22 -11.96 4.98
C MET A 97 5.19 -12.46 3.54
N GLU A 98 5.87 -11.80 2.62
CA GLU A 98 5.81 -12.08 1.19
C GLU A 98 6.48 -13.43 0.87
N SER A 99 7.68 -13.67 1.39
CA SER A 99 8.39 -14.93 1.20
C SER A 99 7.70 -16.10 1.92
N ARG A 100 7.04 -15.86 3.06
CA ARG A 100 6.25 -16.90 3.74
C ARG A 100 4.97 -17.22 2.97
N LEU A 101 4.27 -16.21 2.46
CA LEU A 101 3.11 -16.39 1.59
C LEU A 101 3.48 -17.22 0.36
N LEU A 102 4.62 -16.91 -0.27
CA LEU A 102 5.11 -17.63 -1.43
C LEU A 102 5.42 -19.11 -1.12
N THR A 103 5.92 -19.41 0.08
CA THR A 103 6.09 -20.79 0.57
C THR A 103 4.75 -21.50 0.69
N CYS A 104 3.71 -20.84 1.21
CA CYS A 104 2.36 -21.40 1.26
C CYS A 104 1.77 -21.63 -0.14
N MET A 105 1.97 -20.69 -1.07
CA MET A 105 1.53 -20.83 -2.46
C MET A 105 2.18 -22.05 -3.14
N GLU A 106 3.48 -22.27 -2.93
CA GLU A 106 4.18 -23.44 -3.47
C GLU A 106 3.71 -24.74 -2.81
N THR A 107 3.70 -24.79 -1.47
CA THR A 107 3.43 -26.02 -0.73
C THR A 107 1.96 -26.45 -0.80
N LEU A 108 1.02 -25.51 -0.58
CA LEU A 108 -0.41 -25.79 -0.54
C LEU A 108 -1.03 -25.77 -1.93
N GLN A 109 -0.73 -24.76 -2.74
CA GLN A 109 -1.41 -24.53 -4.01
C GLN A 109 -0.63 -25.10 -5.21
N GLY A 110 0.65 -25.43 -5.03
CA GLY A 110 1.49 -26.06 -6.06
C GLY A 110 2.11 -25.08 -7.05
N PHE A 111 2.12 -23.77 -6.75
CA PHE A 111 2.77 -22.78 -7.60
C PHE A 111 4.29 -22.95 -7.64
N ASN A 112 4.93 -22.45 -8.69
CA ASN A 112 6.39 -22.37 -8.77
C ASN A 112 6.86 -21.06 -8.11
N ALA A 113 7.34 -21.14 -6.86
CA ALA A 113 7.81 -19.98 -6.12
C ALA A 113 8.96 -19.23 -6.83
N ALA A 114 9.92 -19.97 -7.41
CA ALA A 114 11.07 -19.37 -8.07
C ALA A 114 10.69 -18.62 -9.35
N GLU A 115 9.66 -19.07 -10.07
CA GLU A 115 9.12 -18.38 -11.24
C GLU A 115 8.36 -17.11 -10.84
N ILE A 116 7.49 -17.20 -9.83
CA ILE A 116 6.77 -16.05 -9.31
C ILE A 116 7.75 -14.99 -8.80
N ALA A 117 8.78 -15.37 -8.05
CA ALA A 117 9.78 -14.42 -7.52
C ALA A 117 10.56 -13.68 -8.62
N LYS A 118 10.69 -14.27 -9.83
CA LYS A 118 11.34 -13.63 -10.99
C LYS A 118 10.38 -12.81 -11.84
N THR A 119 9.07 -12.92 -11.61
CA THR A 119 8.06 -12.19 -12.37
C THR A 119 8.09 -10.72 -11.97
N PRO A 120 8.11 -9.77 -12.93
CA PRO A 120 7.97 -8.35 -12.62
C PRO A 120 6.63 -8.05 -11.95
N PHE A 121 6.62 -7.10 -11.00
CA PHE A 121 5.39 -6.61 -10.38
C PHE A 121 4.36 -6.16 -11.43
N GLY A 122 3.08 -6.45 -11.17
CA GLY A 122 1.98 -6.16 -12.09
C GLY A 122 1.81 -7.17 -13.23
N LYS A 123 2.47 -8.35 -13.15
CA LYS A 123 2.33 -9.44 -14.12
C LYS A 123 2.10 -10.79 -13.43
N GLY A 124 1.44 -11.72 -14.14
CA GLY A 124 1.19 -13.08 -13.64
C GLY A 124 0.48 -13.09 -12.28
N GLU A 125 0.98 -13.90 -11.34
CA GLU A 125 0.45 -13.94 -9.97
C GLU A 125 0.72 -12.66 -9.16
N GLN A 126 1.54 -11.73 -9.65
CA GLN A 126 1.79 -10.43 -9.03
C GLN A 126 0.90 -9.30 -9.60
N VAL A 127 -0.23 -9.64 -10.24
CA VAL A 127 -1.21 -8.65 -10.70
C VAL A 127 -2.08 -8.18 -9.53
N ASN A 128 -1.94 -6.89 -9.21
CA ASN A 128 -2.79 -6.16 -8.28
C ASN A 128 -4.21 -5.92 -8.78
#